data_AF-A0A7C1F7U0-F1
#
_entry.id   AF-A0A7C1F7U0-F1
#
_cell.length_a   1.000
_cell.length_b   1.000
_cell.length_c   1.000
_cell.angle_alpha   90.00
_cell.angle_beta   90.00
_cell.angle_gamma   90.00
#
_symmetry.space_group_name_H-M   'P 1'
#
loop_
_entity.id
_entity.type
_entity.pdbx_description
1 polymer ?
#
loop_
_entity_poly.entity_id
_entity_poly.type
_entity_poly.pdbx_seq_one_letter_code
_entity_poly.pdbx_strand_id
1 'polypeptide(L)'
;MKVTTVLVLSLILLLGAACSTTATPTAIPTLAPAQIVKRLATVQVPPTLDPLAQQSTRSAARPTSTPPLPTPTPTAYIGIFMGDSSGGGEGVPDVNANQYLGTLVALSPPTFPTLGVQPCIIPPNALYGSNWAVDPVVRDSIGCPGEPMTSYIGAAVFFERGVMYSLPTGEIYTVASGGTESGRYWYAPFAPPEQSWGVDVPQGLLLPTGVYGAIWRAVDGVRQTIGFAQTGEQPVSVSLQRFENGALLLDGTAGQTFAFIGITGGGIGEGVVYGPFSAD
;
A
#
# COMPACT_ATOMS: atom_id res chain seq x y z
N MET A 1 -67.80 22.04 -46.16
CA MET A 1 -66.57 21.64 -45.44
C MET A 1 -66.71 21.82 -43.92
N LYS A 2 -67.66 21.12 -43.28
CA LYS A 2 -67.77 21.04 -41.80
C LYS A 2 -68.12 19.63 -41.29
N VAL A 3 -68.60 18.73 -42.17
CA VAL A 3 -69.02 17.38 -41.81
C VAL A 3 -67.83 16.41 -41.72
N THR A 4 -66.81 16.59 -42.56
CA THR A 4 -65.63 15.71 -42.59
C THR A 4 -64.75 15.86 -41.35
N THR A 5 -64.67 17.05 -40.77
CA THR A 5 -63.83 17.32 -39.58
C THR A 5 -64.46 16.75 -38.30
N VAL A 6 -65.79 16.69 -38.21
CA VAL A 6 -66.49 16.10 -37.07
C VAL A 6 -66.34 14.57 -37.11
N LEU A 7 -66.40 13.95 -38.29
CA LEU A 7 -66.32 12.50 -38.42
C LEU A 7 -64.91 11.95 -38.09
N VAL A 8 -63.86 12.72 -38.38
CA VAL A 8 -62.47 12.36 -38.03
C VAL A 8 -62.23 12.52 -36.52
N LEU A 9 -62.80 13.56 -35.89
CA LEU A 9 -62.65 13.75 -34.44
C LEU A 9 -63.39 12.67 -33.62
N SER A 10 -64.56 12.23 -34.09
CA SER A 10 -65.32 11.13 -33.47
C SER A 10 -64.60 9.78 -33.59
N LEU A 11 -63.92 9.53 -34.72
CA LEU A 11 -63.16 8.29 -34.93
C LEU A 11 -61.92 8.22 -34.03
N ILE A 12 -61.27 9.37 -33.78
CA ILE A 12 -60.10 9.46 -32.87
C ILE A 12 -60.53 9.26 -31.41
N LEU A 13 -61.72 9.74 -31.00
CA LEU A 13 -62.23 9.50 -29.65
C LEU A 13 -62.64 8.03 -29.41
N LEU A 14 -63.13 7.33 -30.43
CA LEU A 14 -63.51 5.91 -30.33
C LEU A 14 -62.29 4.96 -30.28
N LEU A 15 -61.15 5.36 -30.83
CA LEU A 15 -59.89 4.60 -30.75
C LEU A 15 -59.19 4.71 -29.39
N GLY A 16 -59.56 5.68 -28.54
CA GLY A 16 -58.98 5.88 -27.21
C GLY A 16 -59.63 5.08 -26.07
N ALA A 17 -60.79 4.45 -26.30
CA ALA A 17 -61.58 3.81 -25.23
C ALA A 17 -61.46 2.27 -25.17
N ALA A 18 -60.61 1.64 -25.98
CA ALA A 18 -60.51 0.18 -26.09
C ALA A 18 -59.22 -0.43 -25.48
N CYS A 19 -58.59 0.23 -24.52
CA CYS A 19 -57.47 -0.34 -23.74
C CYS A 19 -57.70 -0.16 -22.25
N SER A 20 -58.76 -0.79 -21.75
CA SER A 20 -58.90 -1.16 -20.34
C SER A 20 -59.11 -2.67 -20.22
N THR A 21 -58.08 -3.43 -20.59
CA THR A 21 -57.87 -4.79 -20.09
C THR A 21 -56.86 -4.70 -18.96
N THR A 22 -57.37 -4.52 -17.75
CA THR A 22 -56.61 -4.78 -16.53
C THR A 22 -56.33 -6.27 -16.49
N ALA A 23 -55.22 -6.70 -17.10
CA ALA A 23 -54.63 -7.97 -16.78
C ALA A 23 -54.25 -7.89 -15.30
N THR A 24 -54.94 -8.63 -14.46
CA THR A 24 -54.52 -8.87 -13.08
C THR A 24 -53.13 -9.49 -13.16
N PRO A 25 -52.04 -8.81 -12.76
CA PRO A 25 -50.83 -9.55 -12.47
C PRO A 25 -51.18 -10.45 -11.28
N THR A 26 -51.07 -11.76 -11.49
CA THR A 26 -50.88 -12.68 -10.37
C THR A 26 -49.84 -12.04 -9.46
N ALA A 27 -50.22 -11.78 -8.21
CA ALA A 27 -49.29 -11.31 -7.21
C ALA A 27 -48.18 -12.37 -7.11
N ILE A 28 -47.05 -12.10 -7.76
CA ILE A 28 -45.77 -12.58 -7.27
C ILE A 28 -45.71 -11.99 -5.86
N PRO A 29 -45.48 -12.80 -4.80
CA PRO A 29 -45.30 -12.25 -3.48
C PRO A 29 -44.18 -11.22 -3.57
N THR A 30 -44.56 -9.93 -3.49
CA THR A 30 -43.63 -8.85 -3.24
C THR A 30 -42.93 -9.25 -1.96
N LEU A 31 -41.67 -9.66 -2.05
CA LEU A 31 -40.80 -9.58 -0.90
C LEU A 31 -40.88 -8.11 -0.49
N ALA A 32 -41.54 -7.88 0.65
CA ALA A 32 -41.39 -6.67 1.43
C ALA A 32 -39.89 -6.31 1.44
N PRO A 33 -39.51 -5.02 1.57
CA PRO A 33 -38.12 -4.69 1.88
C PRO A 33 -37.71 -5.65 2.98
N ALA A 34 -36.64 -6.41 2.75
CA ALA A 34 -36.15 -7.34 3.74
C ALA A 34 -35.91 -6.50 4.98
N GLN A 35 -36.92 -6.48 5.86
CA GLN A 35 -36.77 -6.18 7.25
C GLN A 35 -35.86 -7.33 7.65
N ILE A 36 -34.55 -7.08 7.52
CA ILE A 36 -33.55 -7.76 8.30
C ILE A 36 -33.92 -7.37 9.71
N VAL A 37 -34.95 -8.04 10.23
CA VAL A 37 -35.14 -8.18 11.65
C VAL A 37 -33.87 -8.91 12.01
N LYS A 38 -32.88 -8.15 12.50
CA LYS A 38 -31.78 -8.68 13.28
C LYS A 38 -32.44 -9.36 14.46
N ARG A 39 -32.92 -10.59 14.25
CA ARG A 39 -33.19 -11.52 15.31
C ARG A 39 -31.82 -11.72 15.93
N LEU A 40 -31.61 -11.06 17.06
CA LEU A 40 -30.55 -11.40 17.98
C LEU A 40 -30.70 -12.89 18.23
N ALA A 41 -29.88 -13.70 17.57
CA ALA A 41 -29.62 -15.04 18.02
C ALA A 41 -28.94 -14.85 19.37
N THR A 42 -29.72 -14.96 20.45
CA THR A 42 -29.17 -15.23 21.77
C THR A 42 -28.57 -16.62 21.67
N VAL A 43 -27.32 -16.69 21.20
CA VAL A 43 -26.50 -17.87 21.40
C VAL A 43 -26.42 -18.00 22.91
N GLN A 44 -27.13 -18.98 23.47
CA GLN A 44 -26.93 -19.36 24.86
C GLN A 44 -25.46 -19.76 24.96
N VAL A 45 -24.65 -18.88 25.56
CA VAL A 45 -23.34 -19.24 26.04
C VAL A 45 -23.58 -20.33 27.07
N PRO A 46 -23.16 -21.58 26.83
CA PRO A 46 -23.34 -22.64 27.81
C PRO A 46 -22.68 -22.20 29.12
N PRO A 47 -23.28 -22.51 30.28
CA PRO A 47 -22.72 -22.14 31.57
C PRO A 47 -21.30 -22.69 31.64
N THR A 48 -20.34 -21.75 31.69
CA THR A 48 -19.04 -21.87 32.33
C THR A 48 -18.58 -23.30 32.62
N LEU A 49 -17.71 -23.79 31.73
CA LEU A 49 -16.44 -24.44 32.06
C LEU A 49 -16.51 -25.53 33.15
N ASP A 50 -16.50 -26.79 32.70
CA ASP A 50 -16.13 -27.94 33.52
C ASP A 50 -14.84 -27.64 34.31
N PRO A 51 -14.80 -27.83 35.64
CA PRO A 51 -13.60 -27.62 36.46
C PRO A 51 -12.38 -28.43 35.98
N LEU A 52 -12.58 -29.58 35.32
CA LEU A 52 -11.49 -30.32 34.68
C LEU A 52 -10.93 -29.60 33.45
N ALA A 53 -11.77 -28.93 32.66
CA ALA A 53 -11.34 -28.14 31.51
C ALA A 53 -10.59 -26.85 31.92
N GLN A 54 -10.93 -26.27 33.08
CA GLN A 54 -10.14 -25.16 33.64
C GLN A 54 -8.77 -25.62 34.15
N GLN A 55 -8.70 -26.80 34.78
CA GLN A 55 -7.42 -27.37 35.23
C GLN A 55 -6.52 -27.76 34.06
N SER A 56 -7.06 -28.34 32.98
CA SER A 56 -6.28 -28.65 31.78
C SER A 56 -5.73 -27.39 31.10
N THR A 57 -6.55 -26.33 31.01
CA THR A 57 -6.12 -25.04 30.44
C THR A 57 -5.04 -24.36 31.29
N ARG A 58 -5.14 -24.41 32.64
CA ARG A 58 -4.09 -23.91 33.55
C ARG A 58 -2.79 -24.69 33.43
N SER A 59 -2.88 -25.99 33.16
CA SER A 59 -1.72 -26.87 32.98
C SER A 59 -0.99 -26.58 31.65
N ALA A 60 -1.74 -26.27 30.59
CA ALA A 60 -1.21 -25.94 29.27
C ALA A 60 -0.63 -24.51 29.18
N ALA A 61 -1.10 -23.57 30.01
CA ALA A 61 -0.62 -22.19 30.04
C ALA A 61 0.68 -21.99 30.85
N ARG A 62 1.32 -23.06 31.32
CA ARG A 62 2.60 -22.94 32.03
C ARG A 62 3.70 -22.57 31.03
N PRO A 63 4.44 -21.45 31.22
CA PRO A 63 5.54 -21.10 30.35
C PRO A 63 6.59 -22.21 30.40
N THR A 64 6.87 -22.81 29.25
CA THR A 64 7.98 -23.74 29.09
C THR A 64 9.26 -22.92 29.22
N SER A 65 10.17 -23.28 30.13
CA SER A 65 11.46 -22.63 30.22
C SER A 65 12.19 -22.81 28.89
N THR A 66 12.47 -21.71 28.20
CA THR A 66 13.23 -21.71 26.96
C THR A 66 14.61 -22.34 27.23
N PRO A 67 15.03 -23.38 26.47
CA PRO A 67 16.40 -23.85 26.52
C PRO A 67 17.34 -22.70 26.12
N PRO A 68 18.57 -22.62 26.68
CA PRO A 68 19.52 -21.58 26.30
C PRO A 68 19.82 -21.65 24.81
N LEU A 69 19.69 -20.51 24.13
CA LEU A 69 20.03 -20.34 22.73
C LEU A 69 21.54 -20.58 22.56
N PRO A 70 22.00 -21.48 21.66
CA PRO A 70 23.42 -21.65 21.41
C PRO A 70 23.99 -20.35 20.85
N THR A 71 25.04 -19.84 21.49
CA THR A 71 25.77 -18.64 21.03
C THR A 71 26.35 -18.91 19.65
N PRO A 72 26.05 -18.10 18.62
CA PRO A 72 26.63 -18.29 17.30
C PRO A 72 28.16 -18.09 17.39
N THR A 73 28.91 -19.12 17.00
CA THR A 73 30.37 -19.05 16.90
C THR A 73 30.72 -18.27 15.64
N PRO A 74 31.50 -17.17 15.71
CA PRO A 74 31.85 -16.38 14.54
C PRO A 74 32.64 -17.26 13.56
N THR A 75 32.10 -17.46 12.36
CA THR A 75 32.82 -18.11 11.28
C THR A 75 33.76 -17.07 10.68
N ALA A 76 35.07 -17.23 10.88
CA ALA A 76 36.05 -16.34 10.27
C ALA A 76 35.99 -16.50 8.75
N TYR A 77 35.54 -15.46 8.05
CA TYR A 77 35.69 -15.36 6.60
C TYR A 77 37.16 -15.01 6.31
N ILE A 78 37.94 -16.01 5.89
CA ILE A 78 39.28 -15.82 5.34
C ILE A 78 39.10 -15.27 3.92
N GLY A 79 39.23 -13.95 3.77
CA GLY A 79 39.42 -13.32 2.47
C GLY A 79 40.84 -13.58 1.98
N ILE A 80 40.98 -14.33 0.89
CA ILE A 80 42.27 -14.49 0.20
C ILE A 80 42.49 -13.24 -0.64
N PHE A 81 43.37 -12.34 -0.19
CA PHE A 81 43.88 -11.25 -1.02
C PHE A 81 45.06 -11.79 -1.83
N MET A 82 44.85 -12.03 -3.13
CA MET A 82 45.91 -12.25 -4.10
C MET A 82 46.19 -10.94 -4.84
N GLY A 83 47.42 -10.42 -4.75
CA GLY A 83 47.92 -9.38 -5.64
C GLY A 83 48.89 -8.38 -5.00
N ASP A 84 50.14 -8.45 -5.43
CA ASP A 84 51.32 -7.66 -5.04
C ASP A 84 51.13 -6.15 -5.25
N SER A 85 51.53 -5.35 -4.26
CA SER A 85 51.56 -3.89 -4.31
C SER A 85 52.96 -3.39 -4.67
N SER A 86 53.13 -2.98 -5.93
CA SER A 86 54.24 -2.12 -6.31
C SER A 86 53.72 -0.77 -6.80
N GLY A 87 53.99 0.27 -6.01
CA GLY A 87 54.06 1.65 -6.52
C GLY A 87 53.25 2.70 -5.76
N GLY A 88 53.82 3.24 -4.68
CA GLY A 88 53.88 4.69 -4.47
C GLY A 88 52.71 5.40 -3.78
N GLY A 89 52.82 5.54 -2.45
CA GLY A 89 52.54 6.79 -1.72
C GLY A 89 51.09 7.30 -1.65
N GLU A 90 50.56 7.32 -0.43
CA GLU A 90 49.22 7.78 -0.03
C GLU A 90 48.12 6.78 -0.40
N GLY A 91 47.66 6.02 0.60
CA GLY A 91 46.74 4.88 0.51
C GLY A 91 45.31 5.18 0.07
N VAL A 92 45.14 5.95 -1.01
CA VAL A 92 43.94 5.97 -1.81
C VAL A 92 44.18 4.96 -2.94
N PRO A 93 43.44 3.84 -3.00
CA PRO A 93 43.47 3.00 -4.19
C PRO A 93 43.05 3.85 -5.38
N ASP A 94 43.92 3.99 -6.38
CA ASP A 94 43.57 4.56 -7.68
C ASP A 94 42.69 3.54 -8.40
N VAL A 95 41.39 3.56 -8.07
CA VAL A 95 40.38 2.71 -8.69
C VAL A 95 40.10 3.30 -10.07
N ASN A 96 40.83 2.80 -11.07
CA ASN A 96 40.58 3.16 -12.45
C ASN A 96 39.21 2.62 -12.88
N ALA A 97 38.21 3.50 -12.93
CA ALA A 97 36.82 3.17 -13.25
C ALA A 97 36.65 2.45 -14.61
N ASN A 98 37.60 2.63 -15.55
CA ASN A 98 37.55 1.96 -16.85
C ASN A 98 37.88 0.45 -16.76
N GLN A 99 38.54 0.02 -15.68
CA GLN A 99 38.86 -1.41 -15.45
C GLN A 99 37.64 -2.20 -14.95
N TYR A 100 36.55 -1.50 -14.61
CA TYR A 100 35.31 -2.06 -14.11
C TYR A 100 34.11 -1.83 -15.04
N LEU A 101 34.36 -1.34 -16.25
CA LEU A 101 33.37 -1.28 -17.32
C LEU A 101 32.94 -2.70 -17.70
N GLY A 102 31.82 -3.14 -17.12
CA GLY A 102 31.23 -4.46 -17.32
C GLY A 102 31.03 -5.29 -16.04
N THR A 103 31.58 -4.88 -14.90
CA THR A 103 31.47 -5.61 -13.61
C THR A 103 30.91 -4.79 -12.46
N LEU A 104 30.79 -3.47 -12.60
CA LEU A 104 30.08 -2.62 -11.64
C LEU A 104 28.68 -2.28 -12.16
N VAL A 105 27.68 -2.94 -11.59
CA VAL A 105 26.30 -2.47 -11.59
C VAL A 105 26.23 -1.27 -10.64
N ALA A 106 26.72 -0.11 -11.09
CA ALA A 106 26.55 1.16 -10.39
C ALA A 106 26.52 2.27 -11.43
N LEU A 107 25.32 2.84 -11.62
CA LEU A 107 24.97 4.21 -12.05
C LEU A 107 23.64 4.29 -12.82
N SER A 108 22.90 3.17 -12.99
CA SER A 108 21.48 3.30 -13.29
C SER A 108 20.72 3.63 -12.00
N PRO A 109 19.83 4.64 -11.96
CA PRO A 109 18.78 4.70 -10.95
C PRO A 109 18.02 3.36 -10.94
N PRO A 110 17.28 3.00 -9.88
CA PRO A 110 16.47 1.80 -9.88
C PRO A 110 15.32 2.11 -10.84
N THR A 111 15.56 1.91 -12.12
CA THR A 111 14.49 1.81 -13.09
C THR A 111 13.72 0.58 -12.66
N PHE A 112 12.46 0.76 -12.27
CA PHE A 112 11.48 -0.31 -12.34
C PHE A 112 11.72 -1.06 -13.67
N PRO A 113 11.70 -2.42 -13.70
CA PRO A 113 11.96 -3.16 -14.92
C PRO A 113 11.13 -2.53 -16.04
N THR A 114 11.81 -1.95 -17.04
CA THR A 114 11.18 -1.24 -18.14
C THR A 114 10.37 -2.24 -18.94
N LEU A 115 9.10 -2.36 -18.58
CA LEU A 115 8.10 -3.17 -19.27
C LEU A 115 6.84 -2.33 -19.44
N GLY A 116 6.96 -1.20 -20.12
CA GLY A 116 5.83 -0.54 -20.76
C GLY A 116 6.07 -0.46 -22.26
N VAL A 117 5.74 -1.56 -22.94
CA VAL A 117 5.49 -1.48 -24.38
C VAL A 117 4.16 -0.74 -24.53
N GLN A 118 4.10 0.28 -25.38
CA GLN A 118 2.82 0.82 -25.86
C GLN A 118 2.28 -0.12 -26.94
N PRO A 119 1.05 -0.64 -26.84
CA PRO A 119 0.06 -0.40 -25.78
C PRO A 119 0.38 -1.15 -24.49
N CYS A 120 0.08 -0.55 -23.32
CA CYS A 120 0.31 -1.18 -22.03
C CYS A 120 -0.29 -2.59 -22.00
N ILE A 121 0.56 -3.61 -21.88
CA ILE A 121 0.14 -5.02 -21.92
C ILE A 121 -0.64 -5.39 -20.65
N ILE A 122 -0.24 -4.80 -19.51
CA ILE A 122 -0.84 -5.02 -18.21
C ILE A 122 -1.70 -3.79 -17.89
N PRO A 123 -3.01 -3.95 -17.62
CA PRO A 123 -3.84 -2.83 -17.19
C PRO A 123 -3.60 -2.49 -15.70
N PRO A 124 -3.82 -1.23 -15.29
CA PRO A 124 -3.95 -0.89 -13.87
C PRO A 124 -5.06 -1.71 -13.22
N ASN A 125 -4.84 -2.19 -11.99
CA ASN A 125 -5.86 -2.96 -11.29
C ASN A 125 -7.04 -2.07 -10.87
N ALA A 126 -8.27 -2.55 -11.08
CA ALA A 126 -9.48 -1.80 -10.75
C ALA A 126 -9.63 -1.50 -9.24
N LEU A 127 -8.97 -2.26 -8.36
CA LEU A 127 -8.99 -2.01 -6.91
C LEU A 127 -8.39 -0.67 -6.49
N TYR A 128 -7.56 -0.05 -7.34
CA TYR A 128 -7.03 1.29 -7.08
C TYR A 128 -8.08 2.41 -7.25
N GLY A 129 -9.26 2.08 -7.77
CA GLY A 129 -10.27 3.06 -8.18
C GLY A 129 -9.86 3.82 -9.44
N SER A 130 -10.67 4.80 -9.79
CA SER A 130 -10.50 5.63 -10.99
C SER A 130 -9.99 7.04 -10.71
N ASN A 131 -10.09 7.50 -9.46
CA ASN A 131 -9.81 8.89 -9.06
C ASN A 131 -8.37 9.33 -9.37
N TRP A 132 -7.38 8.45 -9.20
CA TRP A 132 -5.98 8.76 -9.53
C TRP A 132 -5.75 8.99 -11.03
N ALA A 133 -6.54 8.33 -11.89
CA ALA A 133 -6.41 8.42 -13.35
C ALA A 133 -7.12 9.65 -13.94
N VAL A 134 -7.97 10.31 -13.14
CA VAL A 134 -8.63 11.58 -13.50
C VAL A 134 -7.64 12.75 -13.41
N ASP A 135 -6.64 12.67 -12.51
CA ASP A 135 -5.59 13.67 -12.41
C ASP A 135 -4.65 13.57 -13.64
N PRO A 136 -4.62 14.60 -14.52
CA PRO A 136 -3.80 14.55 -15.73
C PRO A 136 -2.31 14.50 -15.41
N VAL A 137 -1.86 15.09 -14.31
CA VAL A 137 -0.45 15.08 -13.93
C VAL A 137 -0.01 13.66 -13.57
N VAL A 138 -0.81 12.96 -12.78
CA VAL A 138 -0.54 11.56 -12.41
C VAL A 138 -0.60 10.66 -13.64
N ARG A 139 -1.70 10.75 -14.41
CA ARG A 139 -1.92 9.91 -15.59
C ARG A 139 -0.80 10.04 -16.62
N ASP A 140 -0.36 11.27 -16.89
CA ASP A 140 0.63 11.53 -17.93
C ASP A 140 2.07 11.25 -17.46
N SER A 141 2.31 11.20 -16.13
CA SER A 141 3.65 10.99 -15.57
C SER A 141 3.93 9.54 -15.16
N ILE A 142 2.94 8.78 -14.69
CA ILE A 142 3.16 7.46 -14.07
C ILE A 142 3.63 6.39 -15.06
N GLY A 143 3.24 6.51 -16.34
CA GLY A 143 3.60 5.56 -17.41
C GLY A 143 2.71 4.32 -17.46
N CYS A 144 3.17 3.26 -18.13
CA CYS A 144 2.48 1.97 -18.15
C CYS A 144 2.76 1.14 -16.89
N PRO A 145 1.82 0.29 -16.43
CA PRO A 145 2.10 -0.74 -15.43
C PRO A 145 3.14 -1.75 -15.96
N GLY A 146 4.17 -2.02 -15.16
CA GLY A 146 5.21 -3.00 -15.47
C GLY A 146 4.93 -4.40 -14.95
N GLU A 147 4.03 -4.52 -13.97
CA GLU A 147 3.67 -5.77 -13.30
C GLU A 147 2.19 -5.81 -12.87
N PRO A 148 1.61 -7.00 -12.64
CA PRO A 148 0.30 -7.08 -12.00
C PRO A 148 0.38 -6.64 -10.53
N MET A 149 -0.75 -6.16 -10.01
CA MET A 149 -0.88 -5.82 -8.60
C MET A 149 -0.59 -7.03 -7.70
N THR A 150 0.20 -6.81 -6.64
CA THR A 150 0.46 -7.80 -5.59
C THR A 150 0.02 -7.25 -4.24
N SER A 151 -0.68 -8.06 -3.46
CA SER A 151 -1.17 -7.71 -2.12
C SER A 151 -0.35 -8.39 -1.04
N TYR A 152 -0.09 -7.64 0.03
CA TYR A 152 0.70 -8.06 1.18
C TYR A 152 -0.03 -7.75 2.48
N ILE A 153 0.25 -8.54 3.51
CA ILE A 153 0.03 -8.12 4.89
C ILE A 153 1.32 -7.46 5.34
N GLY A 154 1.35 -6.13 5.26
CA GLY A 154 2.48 -5.31 5.69
C GLY A 154 2.24 -4.73 7.09
N ALA A 155 3.03 -3.72 7.42
CA ALA A 155 2.89 -2.99 8.66
C ALA A 155 3.05 -1.48 8.45
N ALA A 156 2.31 -0.68 9.21
CA ALA A 156 2.32 0.77 9.14
C ALA A 156 2.54 1.42 10.50
N VAL A 157 3.26 2.53 10.48
CA VAL A 157 3.38 3.46 11.61
C VAL A 157 2.88 4.83 11.15
N PHE A 158 1.93 5.40 11.88
CA PHE A 158 1.45 6.75 11.61
C PHE A 158 2.29 7.77 12.37
N PHE A 159 2.62 8.85 11.68
CA PHE A 159 3.38 9.99 12.16
C PHE A 159 2.50 11.24 12.15
N GLU A 160 2.98 12.32 12.77
CA GLU A 160 2.25 13.58 12.86
C GLU A 160 1.77 14.10 11.50
N ARG A 161 2.57 13.91 10.45
CA ARG A 161 2.33 14.45 9.10
C ARG A 161 2.60 13.42 8.00
N GLY A 162 2.52 12.14 8.32
CA GLY A 162 2.79 11.09 7.34
C GLY A 162 2.61 9.69 7.86
N VAL A 163 2.96 8.72 7.03
CA VAL A 163 2.89 7.29 7.33
C VAL A 163 4.09 6.58 6.74
N MET A 164 4.60 5.58 7.44
CA MET A 164 5.55 4.64 6.85
C MET A 164 4.89 3.28 6.69
N TYR A 165 4.95 2.73 5.49
CA TYR A 165 4.54 1.36 5.16
C TYR A 165 5.78 0.49 5.00
N SER A 166 5.79 -0.66 5.65
CA SER A 166 6.79 -1.72 5.47
C SER A 166 6.13 -2.93 4.82
N LEU A 167 6.72 -3.42 3.74
CA LEU A 167 6.28 -4.62 3.04
C LEU A 167 7.10 -5.82 3.53
N PRO A 168 6.55 -7.05 3.46
CA PRO A 168 7.30 -8.27 3.76
C PRO A 168 8.55 -8.48 2.89
N THR A 169 8.63 -7.80 1.74
CA THR A 169 9.80 -7.79 0.84
C THR A 169 10.99 -7.01 1.41
N GLY A 170 10.79 -6.24 2.50
CA GLY A 170 11.79 -5.37 3.11
C GLY A 170 11.69 -3.91 2.65
N GLU A 171 10.82 -3.64 1.68
CA GLU A 171 10.62 -2.30 1.12
C GLU A 171 9.84 -1.41 2.06
N ILE A 172 10.26 -0.15 2.14
CA ILE A 172 9.66 0.85 3.02
C ILE A 172 9.27 2.07 2.19
N TYR A 173 8.00 2.44 2.28
CA TYR A 173 7.45 3.64 1.67
C TYR A 173 7.13 4.63 2.78
N THR A 174 7.77 5.78 2.77
CA THR A 174 7.45 6.89 3.65
C THR A 174 6.64 7.91 2.88
N VAL A 175 5.43 8.20 3.33
CA VAL A 175 4.48 9.07 2.63
C VAL A 175 4.20 10.29 3.50
N ALA A 176 4.54 11.46 2.98
CA ALA A 176 4.10 12.75 3.49
C ALA A 176 3.11 13.35 2.48
N SER A 177 1.84 12.99 2.62
CA SER A 177 0.80 13.46 1.70
C SER A 177 0.61 14.97 1.80
N GLY A 178 0.47 15.63 0.64
CA GLY A 178 0.06 17.03 0.53
C GLY A 178 -1.46 17.23 0.63
N GLY A 179 -2.21 16.17 0.98
CA GLY A 179 -3.67 16.18 0.97
C GLY A 179 -4.21 16.22 -0.45
N THR A 180 -4.86 17.34 -0.80
CA THR A 180 -5.36 17.60 -2.16
C THR A 180 -4.27 18.07 -3.12
N GLU A 181 -3.09 18.42 -2.60
CA GLU A 181 -1.92 18.79 -3.38
C GLU A 181 -0.91 17.64 -3.41
N SER A 182 0.10 17.78 -4.28
CA SER A 182 1.23 16.85 -4.31
C SER A 182 2.02 16.90 -2.99
N GLY A 183 2.33 15.73 -2.45
CA GLY A 183 3.22 15.55 -1.30
C GLY A 183 4.61 15.03 -1.69
N ARG A 184 5.39 14.67 -0.67
CA ARG A 184 6.69 14.02 -0.83
C ARG A 184 6.61 12.57 -0.39
N TYR A 185 7.37 11.71 -1.04
CA TYR A 185 7.56 10.36 -0.53
C TYR A 185 9.02 9.94 -0.63
N TRP A 186 9.38 8.99 0.22
CA TRP A 186 10.66 8.30 0.17
C TRP A 186 10.42 6.82 -0.02
N TYR A 187 11.27 6.23 -0.83
CA TYR A 187 11.32 4.81 -1.05
C TYR A 187 12.66 4.28 -0.54
N ALA A 188 12.63 3.20 0.23
CA ALA A 188 13.81 2.46 0.61
C ALA A 188 13.60 0.98 0.29
N PRO A 189 14.44 0.36 -0.56
CA PRO A 189 14.32 -1.07 -0.87
C PRO A 189 14.64 -1.96 0.35
N PHE A 190 15.39 -1.42 1.31
CA PHE A 190 15.70 -2.03 2.60
C PHE A 190 15.98 -0.93 3.64
N ALA A 191 15.76 -1.24 4.91
CA ALA A 191 16.09 -0.32 6.00
C ALA A 191 17.62 -0.10 6.08
N PRO A 192 18.09 1.15 6.27
CA PRO A 192 19.48 1.41 6.59
C PRO A 192 19.82 0.86 7.99
N PRO A 193 21.12 0.79 8.35
CA PRO A 193 21.52 0.43 9.70
C PRO A 193 20.90 1.36 10.76
N GLU A 194 20.45 0.77 11.87
CA GLU A 194 19.85 1.54 12.95
C GLU A 194 20.85 2.53 13.56
N GLN A 195 20.39 3.75 13.77
CA GLN A 195 21.19 4.82 14.36
C GLN A 195 20.89 4.93 15.86
N SER A 196 21.92 5.04 16.69
CA SER A 196 21.81 4.96 18.16
C SER A 196 21.70 6.32 18.87
N TRP A 197 21.65 7.43 18.14
CA TRP A 197 21.55 8.75 18.75
C TRP A 197 20.13 9.03 19.29
N GLY A 198 20.08 9.62 20.47
CA GLY A 198 18.85 9.95 21.18
C GLY A 198 18.25 11.29 20.78
N VAL A 199 16.95 11.42 21.00
CA VAL A 199 16.16 12.64 20.79
C VAL A 199 15.14 12.77 21.91
N ASP A 200 14.95 13.98 22.43
CA ASP A 200 13.86 14.28 23.35
C ASP A 200 12.52 14.17 22.62
N VAL A 201 11.68 13.24 23.09
CA VAL A 201 10.36 12.97 22.49
C VAL A 201 9.33 13.91 23.13
N PRO A 202 8.56 14.67 22.33
CA PRO A 202 7.47 15.49 22.86
C PRO A 202 6.39 14.65 23.56
N GLN A 203 5.68 15.26 24.52
CA GLN A 203 4.64 14.57 25.28
C GLN A 203 3.56 14.01 24.35
N GLY A 204 3.23 12.72 24.50
CA GLY A 204 2.18 12.04 23.74
C GLY A 204 2.62 11.52 22.37
N LEU A 205 3.89 11.69 22.00
CA LEU A 205 4.48 11.12 20.79
C LEU A 205 5.42 9.97 21.13
N LEU A 206 5.75 9.18 20.11
CA LEU A 206 6.61 8.02 20.20
C LEU A 206 7.86 8.23 19.35
N LEU A 207 8.99 7.73 19.85
CA LEU A 207 10.19 7.59 19.05
C LEU A 207 10.04 6.33 18.19
N PRO A 208 10.09 6.43 16.85
CA PRO A 208 10.07 5.24 16.01
C PRO A 208 11.30 4.35 16.28
N THR A 209 11.10 3.05 16.21
CA THR A 209 12.11 2.01 16.47
C THR A 209 12.26 1.07 15.28
N GLY A 210 13.30 0.24 15.28
CA GLY A 210 13.50 -0.78 14.24
C GLY A 210 13.67 -0.17 12.86
N VAL A 211 13.05 -0.78 11.85
CA VAL A 211 13.16 -0.34 10.44
C VAL A 211 12.64 1.09 10.23
N TYR A 212 11.56 1.47 10.92
CA TYR A 212 10.98 2.81 10.84
C TYR A 212 11.90 3.84 11.50
N GLY A 213 12.44 3.50 12.68
CA GLY A 213 13.41 4.34 13.38
C GLY A 213 14.70 4.54 12.60
N ALA A 214 15.15 3.50 11.89
CA ALA A 214 16.33 3.58 11.03
C ALA A 214 16.11 4.57 9.88
N ILE A 215 14.99 4.46 9.14
CA ILE A 215 14.66 5.41 8.06
C ILE A 215 14.49 6.83 8.61
N TRP A 216 13.74 6.97 9.71
CA TRP A 216 13.47 8.27 10.32
C TRP A 216 14.74 9.01 10.77
N ARG A 217 15.77 8.28 11.23
CA ARG A 217 17.04 8.87 11.66
C ARG A 217 18.04 9.08 10.53
N ALA A 218 18.08 8.16 9.55
CA ALA A 218 19.15 8.10 8.56
C ALA A 218 18.83 8.80 7.24
N VAL A 219 17.54 8.95 6.90
CA VAL A 219 17.14 9.52 5.61
C VAL A 219 16.86 11.01 5.75
N ASP A 220 17.61 11.81 5.00
CA ASP A 220 17.52 13.26 5.02
C ASP A 220 16.10 13.74 4.69
N GLY A 221 15.62 14.70 5.48
CA GLY A 221 14.32 15.33 5.29
C GLY A 221 13.13 14.52 5.81
N VAL A 222 13.25 13.20 6.03
CA VAL A 222 12.13 12.37 6.51
C VAL A 222 11.63 12.88 7.85
N ARG A 223 12.51 12.93 8.87
CA ARG A 223 12.15 13.37 10.23
C ARG A 223 11.50 14.74 10.25
N GLN A 224 12.08 15.71 9.53
CA GLN A 224 11.60 17.08 9.51
C GLN A 224 10.25 17.20 8.80
N THR A 225 9.96 16.30 7.86
CA THR A 225 8.71 16.31 7.09
C THR A 225 7.58 15.61 7.82
N ILE A 226 7.77 14.36 8.28
CA ILE A 226 6.66 13.59 8.85
C ILE A 226 6.49 13.78 10.37
N GLY A 227 7.51 14.30 11.07
CA GLY A 227 7.48 14.47 12.53
C GLY A 227 7.73 13.16 13.29
N PHE A 228 7.29 13.08 14.55
CA PHE A 228 7.41 11.87 15.38
C PHE A 228 6.26 10.89 15.14
N ALA A 229 6.41 9.66 15.62
CA ALA A 229 5.37 8.64 15.51
C ALA A 229 4.23 8.94 16.50
N GLN A 230 3.00 8.72 16.07
CA GLN A 230 1.79 8.81 16.90
C GLN A 230 1.31 7.44 17.36
N THR A 231 1.61 6.40 16.58
CA THR A 231 1.22 5.01 16.87
C THR A 231 2.42 4.11 16.95
N GLY A 232 2.23 2.93 17.56
CA GLY A 232 3.12 1.81 17.31
C GLY A 232 2.92 1.24 15.90
N GLU A 233 3.72 0.23 15.58
CA GLU A 233 3.55 -0.59 14.39
C GLU A 233 2.22 -1.34 14.43
N GLN A 234 1.46 -1.30 13.33
CA GLN A 234 0.21 -2.05 13.19
C GLN A 234 0.15 -2.77 11.85
N PRO A 235 -0.47 -3.96 11.80
CA PRO A 235 -0.64 -4.68 10.54
C PRO A 235 -1.61 -3.96 9.63
N VAL A 236 -1.29 -3.90 8.33
CA VAL A 236 -2.13 -3.29 7.29
C VAL A 236 -2.15 -4.15 6.04
N SER A 237 -3.27 -4.09 5.31
CA SER A 237 -3.35 -4.70 3.97
C SER A 237 -2.82 -3.69 2.95
N VAL A 238 -1.73 -4.01 2.26
CA VAL A 238 -1.09 -3.11 1.28
C VAL A 238 -1.07 -3.79 -0.08
N SER A 239 -1.59 -3.13 -1.10
CA SER A 239 -1.50 -3.62 -2.49
C SER A 239 -0.66 -2.69 -3.35
N LEU A 240 0.36 -3.24 -4.00
CA LEU A 240 1.33 -2.48 -4.79
C LEU A 240 1.27 -2.93 -6.26
N GLN A 241 1.31 -1.96 -7.17
CA GLN A 241 1.50 -2.18 -8.60
C GLN A 241 2.52 -1.18 -9.11
N ARG A 242 3.64 -1.67 -9.64
CA ARG A 242 4.69 -0.81 -10.20
C ARG A 242 4.40 -0.42 -11.63
N PHE A 243 4.79 0.80 -11.96
CA PHE A 243 4.68 1.42 -13.26
C PHE A 243 6.08 1.85 -13.72
N GLU A 244 6.22 2.23 -14.98
CA GLU A 244 7.51 2.67 -15.55
C GLU A 244 8.17 3.78 -14.75
N ASN A 245 7.38 4.78 -14.34
CA ASN A 245 7.88 5.98 -13.67
C ASN A 245 7.34 6.10 -12.25
N GLY A 246 6.84 5.02 -11.64
CA GLY A 246 6.13 5.14 -10.38
C GLY A 246 5.52 3.86 -9.84
N ALA A 247 4.61 4.02 -8.88
CA ALA A 247 3.82 2.92 -8.36
C ALA A 247 2.49 3.41 -7.80
N LEU A 248 1.48 2.56 -7.83
CA LEU A 248 0.26 2.73 -7.06
C LEU A 248 0.32 1.86 -5.81
N LEU A 249 0.06 2.45 -4.66
CA LEU A 249 -0.06 1.76 -3.38
C LEU A 249 -1.44 1.99 -2.80
N LEU A 250 -2.14 0.89 -2.51
CA LEU A 250 -3.45 0.90 -1.84
C LEU A 250 -3.24 0.42 -0.41
N ASP A 251 -3.56 1.29 0.54
CA ASP A 251 -3.83 0.89 1.92
C ASP A 251 -5.28 0.37 1.98
N GLY A 252 -5.44 -0.94 1.93
CA GLY A 252 -6.74 -1.61 1.96
C GLY A 252 -7.42 -1.54 3.33
N THR A 253 -6.69 -1.19 4.41
CA THR A 253 -7.28 -0.97 5.73
C THR A 253 -7.94 0.40 5.81
N ALA A 254 -7.31 1.41 5.21
CA ALA A 254 -7.84 2.78 5.16
C ALA A 254 -8.73 3.06 3.92
N GLY A 255 -8.67 2.21 2.89
CA GLY A 255 -9.35 2.45 1.61
C GLY A 255 -8.73 3.59 0.81
N GLN A 256 -7.41 3.79 0.93
CA GLN A 256 -6.70 4.93 0.36
C GLN A 256 -5.65 4.48 -0.66
N THR A 257 -5.70 5.07 -1.86
CA THR A 257 -4.72 4.89 -2.92
C THR A 257 -3.77 6.07 -2.96
N PHE A 258 -2.47 5.79 -3.03
CA PHE A 258 -1.41 6.76 -3.27
C PHE A 258 -0.77 6.48 -4.63
N ALA A 259 -0.53 7.55 -5.39
CA ALA A 259 0.23 7.49 -6.63
C ALA A 259 1.62 8.09 -6.43
N PHE A 260 2.65 7.27 -6.56
CA PHE A 260 4.04 7.65 -6.44
C PHE A 260 4.64 7.89 -7.81
N ILE A 261 5.24 9.06 -8.01
CA ILE A 261 5.84 9.48 -9.28
C ILE A 261 7.32 9.79 -9.08
N GLY A 262 8.14 9.16 -9.91
CA GLY A 262 9.60 9.25 -9.94
C GLY A 262 10.24 8.58 -8.73
N ILE A 263 11.45 8.06 -8.89
CA ILE A 263 12.35 7.74 -7.77
C ILE A 263 13.71 8.31 -8.15
N THR A 264 14.19 9.27 -7.36
CA THR A 264 15.53 9.81 -7.57
C THR A 264 16.52 9.00 -6.73
N GLY A 265 17.38 8.21 -7.38
CA GLY A 265 18.50 7.52 -6.73
C GLY A 265 18.38 5.99 -6.67
N GLY A 266 19.44 5.27 -7.07
CA GLY A 266 19.59 3.80 -7.19
C GLY A 266 19.27 2.93 -5.97
N GLY A 267 18.77 3.52 -4.89
CA GLY A 267 18.58 2.89 -3.58
C GLY A 267 17.49 3.61 -2.79
N ILE A 268 17.84 4.14 -1.62
CA ILE A 268 16.94 5.04 -0.89
C ILE A 268 16.80 6.32 -1.71
N GLY A 269 15.57 6.65 -2.11
CA GLY A 269 15.29 7.76 -3.01
C GLY A 269 14.06 8.54 -2.60
N GLU A 270 13.91 9.71 -3.23
CA GLU A 270 12.77 10.61 -3.03
C GLU A 270 12.01 10.83 -4.33
N GLY A 271 10.70 11.00 -4.22
CA GLY A 271 9.85 11.45 -5.32
C GLY A 271 8.60 12.19 -4.82
N VAL A 272 7.62 12.31 -5.72
CA VAL A 272 6.37 13.02 -5.47
C VAL A 272 5.23 12.02 -5.25
N VAL A 273 4.37 12.29 -4.27
CA VAL A 273 3.16 11.49 -4.04
C VAL A 273 1.92 12.32 -4.32
N TYR A 274 0.91 11.70 -4.93
CA TYR A 274 -0.43 12.25 -5.09
C TYR A 274 -1.44 11.40 -4.32
N GLY A 275 -2.50 12.04 -3.83
CA GLY A 275 -3.50 11.42 -2.96
C GLY A 275 -3.27 11.74 -1.46
N PRO A 276 -4.05 11.13 -0.56
CA PRO A 276 -4.80 9.90 -0.78
C PRO A 276 -6.02 10.08 -1.67
N PHE A 277 -6.19 9.19 -2.65
CA PHE A 277 -7.42 9.01 -3.40
C PHE A 277 -8.28 7.96 -2.70
N SER A 278 -9.59 8.16 -2.63
CA SER A 278 -10.50 7.11 -2.16
C SER A 278 -10.51 5.94 -3.15
N ALA A 279 -10.41 4.72 -2.65
CA ALA A 279 -10.76 3.53 -3.41
C ALA A 279 -12.29 3.53 -3.62
N ASP A 280 -12.72 3.33 -4.88
CA ASP A 280 -14.15 3.32 -5.27
C ASP A 280 -14.86 2.03 -4.84
#